data_AF-A3QCI0-F1
#
_entry.id   AF-A3QCI0-F1
#
_cell.length_a   1.000
_cell.length_b   1.000
_cell.length_c   1.000
_cell.angle_alpha   90.00
_cell.angle_beta   90.00
_cell.angle_gamma   90.00
#
_symmetry.space_group_name_H-M   'P 1'
#
loop_
_entity.id
_entity.type
_entity.pdbx_description
1 polymer ?
#
loop_
_entity_poly.entity_id
_entity_poly.type
_entity_poly.pdbx_seq_one_letter_code
_entity_poly.pdbx_strand_id
1 'polypeptide(L)'
;MIRSVLSKISLQLFTYKIRKILQVRTEIRTNIFRRMYVDACEMYPENTLSENSDIASTVTQALLGLDSFNLNIDESSVDAVRQRASNDEWASQNIADYHRVTAYYFSYNDSYSLHSEHIEEAMRQAKEALASVEALSDLSFSNLVKSVKNDKSLLRKRIRASNKLKIEREKLEIMSPIKITSAHFSVSLTLISTLFIISGFVYTKSFFYWFGINVGDFYSVQDYLASSIDVISSTALSAFMGLLSLFYGLSRALNDELHDGQFDIQEKRRDYVLPFILITSSLGLASSVYFTGRWPSILVFPIVFTLLMYTYFKIPIWKFVENKAAVGTACLVIAFFFMHLGFRIKDNVENVLLDEYEPIYSIKLQSKYKQYSQMSYLTSNSNFVFLVDTQTKEVVVLPKNSVTSYKING
;
A
#
# COMPACT_ATOMS: atom_id res chain seq x y z
N MET A 1 7.63 -0.47 60.65
CA MET A 1 7.53 0.17 59.32
C MET A 1 8.63 -0.30 58.36
N ILE A 2 9.93 -0.19 58.70
CA ILE A 2 11.06 -0.57 57.83
C ILE A 2 11.03 -2.05 57.37
N ARG A 3 10.74 -3.01 58.27
CA ARG A 3 10.63 -4.44 57.92
C ARG A 3 9.52 -4.74 56.89
N SER A 4 8.42 -3.98 56.91
CA SER A 4 7.32 -4.14 55.95
C SER A 4 7.65 -3.58 54.56
N VAL A 5 8.47 -2.54 54.50
CA VAL A 5 8.95 -1.98 53.22
C VAL A 5 9.97 -2.92 52.58
N LEU A 6 10.91 -3.44 53.37
CA LEU A 6 11.92 -4.40 52.88
C LEU A 6 11.30 -5.70 52.37
N SER A 7 10.26 -6.23 53.04
CA SER A 7 9.58 -7.44 52.56
C SER A 7 8.78 -7.21 51.27
N LYS A 8 8.21 -6.02 51.08
CA LYS A 8 7.54 -5.66 49.82
C LYS A 8 8.53 -5.56 48.67
N ILE A 9 9.69 -4.92 48.89
CA ILE A 9 10.74 -4.79 47.87
C ILE A 9 11.29 -6.17 47.50
N SER A 10 11.56 -7.04 48.48
CA SER A 10 12.06 -8.40 48.21
C SER A 10 11.04 -9.23 47.42
N LEU A 11 9.75 -9.16 47.77
CA LEU A 11 8.68 -9.85 47.04
C LEU A 11 8.55 -9.33 45.60
N GLN A 12 8.68 -8.02 45.38
CA GLN A 12 8.65 -7.44 44.04
C GLN A 12 9.83 -7.89 43.18
N LEU A 13 11.05 -7.90 43.74
CA LEU A 13 12.25 -8.36 43.04
C LEU A 13 12.17 -9.86 42.71
N PHE A 14 11.65 -10.66 43.64
CA PHE A 14 11.39 -12.09 43.44
C PHE A 14 10.39 -12.31 42.30
N THR A 15 9.26 -11.62 42.33
CA THR A 15 8.22 -11.70 41.29
C THR A 15 8.77 -11.29 39.92
N TYR A 16 9.59 -10.23 39.88
CA TYR A 16 10.24 -9.77 38.65
C TYR A 16 11.20 -10.83 38.08
N LYS A 17 12.02 -11.46 38.92
CA LYS A 17 12.93 -12.54 38.49
C LYS A 17 12.15 -13.76 37.96
N ILE A 18 11.11 -14.20 38.65
CA ILE A 18 10.24 -15.29 38.16
C ILE A 18 9.65 -14.97 36.79
N ARG A 19 9.08 -13.77 36.62
CA ARG A 19 8.53 -13.33 35.32
C ARG A 19 9.60 -13.37 34.23
N LYS A 20 10.82 -12.94 34.53
CA LYS A 20 11.94 -12.99 33.59
C LYS A 20 12.32 -14.43 33.22
N ILE A 21 12.35 -15.36 34.18
CA ILE A 21 12.62 -16.79 33.93
C ILE A 21 11.55 -17.40 33.02
N LEU A 22 10.27 -17.18 33.33
CA LEU A 22 9.15 -17.65 32.52
C LEU A 22 9.14 -17.03 31.11
N GLN A 23 9.51 -15.76 31.00
CA GLN A 23 9.66 -15.09 29.71
C GLN A 23 10.75 -15.75 28.87
N VAL A 24 11.93 -16.01 29.45
CA VAL A 24 13.04 -16.69 28.74
C VAL A 24 12.62 -18.10 28.31
N ARG A 25 11.97 -18.87 29.19
CA ARG A 25 11.43 -20.20 28.84
C ARG A 25 10.50 -20.14 27.63
N THR A 26 9.60 -19.15 27.62
CA THR A 26 8.66 -18.93 26.52
C THR A 26 9.38 -18.51 25.22
N GLU A 27 10.42 -17.67 25.32
CA GLU A 27 11.22 -17.26 24.18
C GLU A 27 12.02 -18.43 23.57
N ILE A 28 12.58 -19.31 24.40
CA ILE A 28 13.26 -20.54 23.94
C ILE A 28 12.26 -21.43 23.18
N ARG A 29 11.10 -21.73 23.78
CA ARG A 29 10.03 -22.49 23.10
C ARG A 29 9.65 -21.87 21.76
N THR A 30 9.51 -20.54 21.72
CA THR A 30 9.18 -19.81 20.48
C THR A 30 10.31 -19.91 19.45
N ASN A 31 11.57 -19.91 19.87
CA ASN A 31 12.71 -20.06 18.96
C ASN A 31 12.80 -21.48 18.40
N ILE A 32 12.55 -22.51 19.21
CA ILE A 32 12.44 -23.90 18.75
C ILE A 32 11.33 -24.00 17.69
N PHE A 33 10.13 -23.50 17.98
CA PHE A 33 9.03 -23.44 17.01
C PHE A 33 9.45 -22.74 15.71
N ARG A 34 10.07 -21.57 15.80
CA ARG A 34 10.52 -20.82 14.61
C ARG A 34 11.56 -21.58 13.80
N ARG A 35 12.44 -22.34 14.44
CA ARG A 35 13.41 -23.20 13.75
C ARG A 35 12.70 -24.33 13.02
N MET A 36 11.81 -25.05 13.72
CA MET A 36 11.02 -26.14 13.14
C MET A 36 10.17 -25.65 11.97
N TYR A 37 9.63 -24.43 12.07
CA TYR A 37 8.89 -23.78 10.99
C TYR A 37 9.75 -23.49 9.77
N VAL A 38 10.98 -22.99 9.97
CA VAL A 38 11.93 -22.79 8.86
C VAL A 38 12.26 -24.14 8.20
N ASP A 39 12.52 -25.17 9.02
CA ASP A 39 12.88 -26.49 8.50
C ASP A 39 11.71 -27.14 7.75
N ALA A 40 10.47 -27.00 8.24
CA ALA A 40 9.25 -27.42 7.55
C ALA A 40 9.07 -26.68 6.21
N CYS A 41 9.27 -25.36 6.17
CA CYS A 41 9.20 -24.59 4.93
C CYS A 41 10.28 -25.00 3.91
N GLU A 42 11.45 -25.44 4.37
CA GLU A 42 12.53 -25.93 3.50
C GLU A 42 12.25 -27.34 2.96
N MET A 43 11.64 -28.21 3.78
CA MET A 43 11.35 -29.61 3.42
C MET A 43 10.08 -29.74 2.58
N TYR A 44 9.07 -28.92 2.85
CA TYR A 44 7.77 -28.94 2.19
C TYR A 44 7.42 -27.55 1.62
N PRO A 45 8.12 -27.12 0.56
CA PRO A 45 7.86 -25.82 -0.06
C PRO A 45 6.45 -25.71 -0.68
N GLU A 46 5.83 -26.83 -1.02
CA GLU A 46 4.47 -26.95 -1.54
C GLU A 46 3.38 -26.72 -0.49
N ASN A 47 3.63 -27.10 0.77
CA ASN A 47 2.67 -26.91 1.87
C ASN A 47 2.46 -25.43 2.15
N THR A 48 1.22 -25.00 2.39
CA THR A 48 0.87 -23.65 2.86
C THR A 48 1.69 -23.26 4.10
N LEU A 49 1.85 -21.95 4.33
CA LEU A 49 2.55 -21.49 5.54
C LEU A 49 1.80 -21.92 6.83
N SER A 50 0.48 -22.06 6.77
CA SER A 50 -0.33 -22.62 7.86
C SER A 50 0.01 -24.08 8.13
N GLU A 51 0.01 -24.94 7.11
CA GLU A 51 0.35 -26.36 7.27
C GLU A 51 1.78 -26.55 7.83
N ASN A 52 2.74 -25.78 7.33
CA ASN A 52 4.10 -25.79 7.86
C ASN A 52 4.19 -25.25 9.31
N SER A 53 3.32 -24.33 9.69
CA SER A 53 3.16 -23.88 11.08
C SER A 53 2.58 -24.98 11.97
N ASP A 54 1.62 -25.75 11.47
CA ASP A 54 1.01 -26.86 12.20
C ASP A 54 2.02 -28.00 12.42
N ILE A 55 2.77 -28.38 11.39
CA ILE A 55 3.88 -29.33 11.50
C ILE A 55 4.88 -28.86 12.56
N ALA A 56 5.33 -27.60 12.48
CA ALA A 56 6.31 -27.05 13.41
C ALA A 56 5.79 -27.00 14.86
N SER A 57 4.51 -26.69 15.05
CA SER A 57 3.86 -26.67 16.36
C SER A 57 3.84 -28.07 16.99
N THR A 58 3.42 -29.08 16.22
CA THR A 58 3.35 -30.48 16.65
C THR A 58 4.72 -31.03 16.98
N VAL A 59 5.71 -30.80 16.11
CA VAL A 59 7.11 -31.20 16.37
C VAL A 59 7.65 -30.52 17.62
N THR A 60 7.40 -29.22 17.81
CA THR A 60 7.86 -28.50 19.01
C THR A 60 7.22 -29.05 20.29
N GLN A 61 5.94 -29.42 20.25
CA GLN A 61 5.26 -30.01 21.41
C GLN A 61 5.85 -31.39 21.73
N ALA A 62 6.02 -32.24 20.71
CA ALA A 62 6.61 -33.56 20.87
C ALA A 62 8.05 -33.50 21.41
N LEU A 63 8.88 -32.58 20.90
CA LEU A 63 10.27 -32.42 21.34
C LEU A 63 10.40 -31.90 22.78
N LEU A 64 9.40 -31.16 23.27
CA LEU A 64 9.37 -30.60 24.63
C LEU A 64 8.55 -31.45 25.61
N GLY A 65 8.04 -32.61 25.18
CA GLY A 65 7.18 -33.48 26.00
C GLY A 65 5.87 -32.81 26.43
N LEU A 66 5.32 -31.94 25.61
CA LEU A 66 4.05 -31.25 25.84
C LEU A 66 2.90 -32.00 25.14
N ASP A 67 1.70 -31.92 25.71
CA ASP A 67 0.50 -32.48 25.09
C ASP A 67 0.32 -31.94 23.68
N SER A 68 0.18 -32.85 22.71
CA SER A 68 -0.09 -32.50 21.33
C SER A 68 -1.53 -32.04 21.17
N PHE A 69 -1.76 -31.00 20.37
CA PHE A 69 -3.09 -30.78 19.82
C PHE A 69 -3.31 -31.79 18.69
N ASN A 70 -4.46 -32.47 18.69
CA ASN A 70 -4.90 -33.33 17.58
C ASN A 70 -5.16 -32.45 16.35
N LEU A 71 -4.10 -32.13 15.61
CA LEU A 71 -4.16 -31.51 14.30
C LEU A 71 -4.13 -32.64 13.27
N ASN A 72 -4.98 -32.55 12.25
CA ASN A 72 -5.06 -33.54 11.17
C ASN A 72 -3.86 -33.36 10.22
N ILE A 73 -2.65 -33.69 10.71
CA ILE A 73 -1.38 -33.51 10.02
C ILE A 73 -0.88 -34.87 9.55
N ASP A 74 -0.23 -34.89 8.38
CA ASP A 74 0.51 -36.05 7.92
C ASP A 74 1.66 -36.40 8.89
N GLU A 75 1.54 -37.54 9.57
CA GLU A 75 2.53 -38.02 10.54
C GLU A 75 3.91 -38.19 9.91
N SER A 76 3.98 -38.58 8.63
CA SER A 76 5.27 -38.77 7.95
C SER A 76 6.05 -37.46 7.83
N SER A 77 5.32 -36.35 7.61
CA SER A 77 5.89 -35.02 7.54
C SER A 77 6.45 -34.55 8.88
N VAL A 78 5.72 -34.83 9.97
CA VAL A 78 6.11 -34.53 11.36
C VAL A 78 7.37 -35.31 11.74
N ASP A 79 7.41 -36.60 11.43
CA ASP A 79 8.53 -37.48 11.77
C ASP A 79 9.82 -37.07 11.05
N ALA A 80 9.74 -36.67 9.78
CA ALA A 80 10.90 -36.23 9.03
C ALA A 80 11.49 -34.91 9.59
N VAL A 81 10.65 -33.95 9.96
CA VAL A 81 11.11 -32.69 10.59
C VAL A 81 11.68 -32.97 11.98
N ARG A 82 11.05 -33.86 12.75
CA ARG A 82 11.55 -34.31 14.05
C ARG A 82 12.91 -34.98 13.93
N GLN A 83 13.09 -35.87 12.97
CA GLN A 83 14.37 -36.54 12.72
C GLN A 83 15.48 -35.54 12.33
N ARG A 84 15.15 -34.54 11.50
CA ARG A 84 16.07 -33.45 11.17
C ARG A 84 16.46 -32.65 12.42
N ALA A 85 15.50 -32.35 13.28
CA ALA A 85 15.73 -31.63 14.54
C ALA A 85 16.60 -32.43 15.52
N SER A 86 16.40 -33.74 15.63
CA SER A 86 17.21 -34.63 16.49
C SER A 86 18.68 -34.68 16.07
N ASN A 87 18.98 -34.40 14.81
CA ASN A 87 20.35 -34.32 14.28
C ASN A 87 20.93 -32.89 14.31
N ASP A 88 20.13 -31.87 14.66
CA ASP A 88 20.57 -30.47 14.73
C ASP A 88 21.07 -30.15 16.16
N GLU A 89 22.39 -29.96 16.30
CA GLU A 89 23.02 -29.58 17.57
C GLU A 89 22.38 -28.31 18.18
N TRP A 90 21.98 -27.35 17.34
CA TRP A 90 21.31 -26.13 17.81
C TRP A 90 19.93 -26.44 18.43
N ALA A 91 19.18 -27.38 17.84
CA ALA A 91 17.87 -27.77 18.35
C ALA A 91 18.02 -28.53 19.67
N SER A 92 18.93 -29.51 19.74
CA SER A 92 19.25 -30.25 20.97
C SER A 92 19.68 -29.33 22.11
N GLN A 93 20.53 -28.34 21.83
CA GLN A 93 20.94 -27.33 22.80
C GLN A 93 19.74 -26.50 23.31
N ASN A 94 18.85 -26.04 22.43
CA ASN A 94 17.69 -25.23 22.84
C ASN A 94 16.63 -26.04 23.60
N ILE A 95 16.44 -27.32 23.25
CA ILE A 95 15.57 -28.24 24.00
C ILE A 95 16.15 -28.44 25.41
N ALA A 96 17.46 -28.71 25.51
CA ALA A 96 18.11 -28.84 26.80
C ALA A 96 17.99 -27.54 27.62
N ASP A 97 18.21 -26.38 27.01
CA ASP A 97 18.07 -25.07 27.68
C ASP A 97 16.63 -24.79 28.14
N TYR A 98 15.61 -25.24 27.41
CA TYR A 98 14.21 -25.13 27.86
C TYR A 98 13.99 -25.88 29.18
N HIS A 99 14.47 -27.12 29.27
CA HIS A 99 14.34 -27.95 30.47
C HIS A 99 15.24 -27.45 31.60
N ARG A 100 16.46 -26.96 31.30
CA ARG A 100 17.35 -26.31 32.29
C ARG A 100 16.72 -25.05 32.89
N VAL A 101 16.07 -24.21 32.08
CA VAL A 101 15.34 -23.03 32.58
C VAL A 101 14.14 -23.44 33.43
N THR A 102 13.50 -24.57 33.11
CA THR A 102 12.40 -25.14 33.92
C THR A 102 12.91 -25.64 35.28
N ALA A 103 14.02 -26.35 35.32
CA ALA A 103 14.69 -26.74 36.57
C ALA A 103 15.11 -25.50 37.38
N TYR A 104 15.70 -24.51 36.72
CA TYR A 104 16.10 -23.24 37.34
C TYR A 104 14.90 -22.50 37.95
N TYR A 105 13.76 -22.45 37.25
CA TYR A 105 12.51 -21.88 37.77
C TYR A 105 12.07 -22.54 39.09
N PHE A 106 12.03 -23.89 39.14
CA PHE A 106 11.64 -24.61 40.34
C PHE A 106 12.65 -24.46 41.49
N SER A 107 13.95 -24.46 41.18
CA SER A 107 15.01 -24.21 42.17
C SER A 107 14.93 -22.81 42.80
N TYR A 108 14.41 -21.83 42.04
CA TYR A 108 14.30 -20.45 42.48
C TYR A 108 13.08 -20.20 43.39
N ASN A 109 12.09 -21.11 43.42
CA ASN A 109 10.82 -20.90 44.14
C ASN A 109 10.87 -21.25 45.65
N ASP A 110 12.06 -21.17 46.27
CA ASP A 110 12.38 -21.27 47.71
C ASP A 110 11.92 -22.52 48.49
N SER A 111 11.21 -23.46 47.87
CA SER A 111 10.80 -24.73 48.49
C SER A 111 11.45 -25.92 47.80
N TYR A 112 12.78 -26.03 47.93
CA TYR A 112 13.57 -27.09 47.28
C TYR A 112 13.04 -28.50 47.59
N SER A 113 12.55 -28.74 48.82
CA SER A 113 11.96 -30.02 49.22
C SER A 113 10.59 -30.32 48.60
N LEU A 114 9.83 -29.30 48.18
CA LEU A 114 8.53 -29.48 47.53
C LEU A 114 8.64 -29.67 46.01
N HIS A 115 9.80 -29.38 45.43
CA HIS A 115 9.99 -29.38 43.97
C HIS A 115 11.21 -30.19 43.51
N SER A 116 11.86 -30.95 44.39
CA SER A 116 13.04 -31.77 44.05
C SER A 116 12.73 -32.75 42.91
N GLU A 117 11.57 -33.40 42.94
CA GLU A 117 11.13 -34.30 41.86
C GLU A 117 11.01 -33.57 40.51
N HIS A 118 10.42 -32.36 40.49
CA HIS A 118 10.30 -31.57 39.26
C HIS A 118 11.64 -31.06 38.74
N ILE A 119 12.58 -30.73 39.63
CA ILE A 119 13.93 -30.31 39.27
C ILE A 119 14.70 -31.49 38.67
N GLU A 120 14.66 -32.66 39.30
CA GLU A 120 15.31 -33.88 38.83
C GLU A 120 14.73 -34.33 37.49
N GLU A 121 13.40 -34.32 37.33
CA GLU A 121 12.73 -34.65 36.08
C GLU A 121 13.14 -33.71 34.94
N ALA A 122 13.08 -32.40 35.17
CA ALA A 122 13.49 -31.42 34.16
C ALA A 122 14.98 -31.55 33.81
N MET A 123 15.86 -31.80 34.79
CA MET A 123 17.28 -32.04 34.51
C MET A 123 17.53 -33.36 33.79
N ARG A 124 16.73 -34.40 34.03
CA ARG A 124 16.77 -35.66 33.29
C ARG A 124 16.43 -35.43 31.82
N GLN A 125 15.32 -34.76 31.54
CA GLN A 125 14.90 -34.38 30.18
C GLN A 125 15.95 -33.50 29.47
N ALA A 126 16.59 -32.59 30.20
CA ALA A 126 17.69 -31.79 29.65
C ALA A 126 18.89 -32.65 29.21
N LYS A 127 19.24 -33.67 30.02
CA LYS A 127 20.35 -34.60 29.73
C LYS A 127 20.03 -35.61 28.64
N GLU A 128 18.75 -35.98 28.48
CA GLU A 128 18.28 -36.77 27.35
C GLU A 128 18.48 -36.03 26.02
N ALA A 129 18.26 -34.72 26.00
CA ALA A 129 18.52 -33.89 24.83
C ALA A 129 20.01 -33.62 24.60
N LEU A 130 20.79 -33.38 25.66
CA LEU A 130 22.23 -33.13 25.58
C LEU A 130 22.96 -33.61 26.84
N ALA A 131 23.74 -34.69 26.74
CA ALA A 131 24.31 -35.38 27.90
C ALA A 131 25.24 -34.51 28.79
N SER A 132 25.90 -33.49 28.21
CA SER A 132 26.88 -32.65 28.89
C SER A 132 26.29 -31.45 29.66
N VAL A 133 24.96 -31.32 29.78
CA VAL A 133 24.36 -30.14 30.40
C VAL A 133 24.35 -30.16 31.92
N GLU A 134 24.66 -28.99 32.50
CA GLU A 134 24.64 -28.72 33.93
C GLU A 134 23.50 -27.76 34.31
N ALA A 135 23.13 -27.74 35.59
CA ALA A 135 22.14 -26.80 36.12
C ALA A 135 22.56 -25.34 35.90
N LEU A 136 21.59 -24.45 35.68
CA LEU A 136 21.88 -23.04 35.43
C LEU A 136 22.27 -22.30 36.72
N SER A 137 23.41 -21.63 36.70
CA SER A 137 23.76 -20.56 37.63
C SER A 137 23.22 -19.20 37.15
N ASP A 138 23.12 -18.20 38.04
CA ASP A 138 22.70 -16.84 37.70
C ASP A 138 23.52 -16.22 36.54
N LEU A 139 24.83 -16.49 36.50
CA LEU A 139 25.71 -16.03 35.42
C LEU A 139 25.37 -16.72 34.10
N SER A 140 25.23 -18.05 34.11
CA SER A 140 24.88 -18.82 32.91
C SER A 140 23.49 -18.47 32.38
N PHE A 141 22.52 -18.21 33.26
CA PHE A 141 21.19 -17.74 32.89
C PHE A 141 21.23 -16.36 32.22
N SER A 142 22.06 -15.43 32.73
CA SER A 142 22.26 -14.12 32.12
C SER A 142 22.83 -14.21 30.70
N ASN A 143 23.78 -15.13 30.47
CA ASN A 143 24.35 -15.39 29.15
C ASN A 143 23.32 -16.03 28.21
N LEU A 144 22.54 -16.99 28.71
CA LEU A 144 21.44 -17.62 27.97
C LEU A 144 20.41 -16.58 27.49
N VAL A 145 20.03 -15.63 28.36
CA VAL A 145 19.10 -14.54 28.00
C VAL A 145 19.61 -13.75 26.78
N LYS A 146 20.92 -13.49 26.69
CA LYS A 146 21.51 -12.78 25.54
C LYS A 146 21.47 -13.65 24.29
N SER A 147 21.82 -14.92 24.41
CA SER A 147 21.80 -15.88 23.29
C SER A 147 20.39 -16.02 22.70
N VAL A 148 19.38 -16.26 23.54
CA VAL A 148 17.97 -16.43 23.13
C VAL A 148 17.43 -15.21 22.37
N LYS A 149 17.84 -13.99 22.79
CA LYS A 149 17.48 -12.74 22.09
C LYS A 149 18.13 -12.64 20.71
N ASN A 150 19.38 -13.06 20.57
CA ASN A 150 20.09 -13.06 19.29
C ASN A 150 19.43 -14.06 18.32
N ASP A 151 19.16 -15.28 18.78
CA ASP A 151 18.51 -16.32 18.00
C ASP A 151 17.12 -15.90 17.52
N LYS A 152 16.34 -15.27 18.41
CA LYS A 152 15.04 -14.68 18.07
C LYS A 152 15.12 -13.70 16.90
N SER A 153 16.16 -12.85 16.87
CA SER A 153 16.38 -11.87 15.80
C SER A 153 16.73 -12.56 14.48
N LEU A 154 17.64 -13.52 14.52
CA LEU A 154 18.10 -14.28 13.35
C LEU A 154 16.96 -15.11 12.72
N LEU A 155 16.22 -15.86 13.53
CA LEU A 155 15.09 -16.67 13.09
C LEU A 155 13.97 -15.81 12.49
N ARG A 156 13.67 -14.65 13.09
CA ARG A 156 12.69 -13.71 12.51
C ARG A 156 13.10 -13.21 11.13
N LYS A 157 14.39 -12.94 10.90
CA LYS A 157 14.89 -12.53 9.58
C LYS A 157 14.76 -13.67 8.56
N ARG A 158 15.13 -14.90 8.94
CA ARG A 158 15.01 -16.08 8.07
C ARG A 158 13.56 -16.37 7.69
N ILE A 159 12.64 -16.35 8.66
CA ILE A 159 11.20 -16.55 8.40
C ILE A 159 10.67 -15.50 7.42
N ARG A 160 10.99 -14.21 7.64
CA ARG A 160 10.55 -13.15 6.71
C ARG A 160 11.08 -13.36 5.29
N ALA A 161 12.34 -13.78 5.16
CA ALA A 161 12.94 -14.06 3.86
C ALA A 161 12.26 -15.27 3.19
N SER A 162 12.05 -16.36 3.93
CA SER A 162 11.37 -17.56 3.43
C SER A 162 9.94 -17.26 2.97
N ASN A 163 9.14 -16.62 3.84
CA ASN A 163 7.76 -16.27 3.52
C ASN A 163 7.69 -15.32 2.31
N LYS A 164 8.60 -14.34 2.21
CA LYS A 164 8.66 -13.42 1.07
C LYS A 164 8.97 -14.16 -0.23
N LEU A 165 9.96 -15.05 -0.22
CA LEU A 165 10.33 -15.85 -1.39
C LEU A 165 9.16 -16.75 -1.83
N LYS A 166 8.42 -17.33 -0.87
CA LYS A 166 7.25 -18.14 -1.19
C LYS A 166 6.15 -17.33 -1.86
N ILE A 167 5.77 -16.20 -1.27
CA ILE A 167 4.76 -15.29 -1.83
C ILE A 167 5.18 -14.78 -3.23
N GLU A 168 6.46 -14.49 -3.45
CA GLU A 168 6.97 -14.07 -4.75
C GLU A 168 6.88 -15.19 -5.81
N ARG A 169 7.11 -16.46 -5.45
CA ARG A 169 6.93 -17.60 -6.36
C ARG A 169 5.48 -17.78 -6.76
N GLU A 170 4.56 -17.80 -5.80
CA GLU A 170 3.13 -17.91 -6.07
C GLU A 170 2.59 -16.73 -6.88
N LYS A 171 3.11 -15.52 -6.61
CA LYS A 171 2.80 -14.34 -7.43
C LYS A 171 3.16 -14.55 -8.90
N LEU A 172 4.28 -15.21 -9.20
CA LEU A 172 4.71 -15.49 -10.57
C LEU A 172 3.88 -16.61 -11.23
N GLU A 173 3.33 -17.53 -10.44
CA GLU A 173 2.42 -18.58 -10.92
C GLU A 173 1.04 -18.02 -11.28
N ILE A 174 0.50 -17.11 -10.47
CA ILE A 174 -0.79 -16.45 -10.72
C ILE A 174 -0.66 -15.35 -11.79
N MET A 175 0.40 -14.56 -11.71
CA MET A 175 0.66 -13.46 -12.65
C MET A 175 1.95 -13.73 -13.42
N SER A 176 1.78 -14.24 -14.62
CA SER A 176 2.86 -14.31 -15.60
C SER A 176 3.51 -12.93 -15.78
N PRO A 177 4.84 -12.82 -15.81
CA PRO A 177 5.53 -11.55 -16.02
C PRO A 177 5.00 -10.83 -17.26
N ILE A 178 4.61 -9.56 -17.09
CA ILE A 178 4.22 -8.72 -18.22
C ILE A 178 5.46 -8.43 -19.04
N LYS A 179 5.60 -9.08 -20.20
CA LYS A 179 6.66 -8.78 -21.16
C LYS A 179 6.33 -7.47 -21.84
N ILE A 180 6.98 -6.39 -21.42
CA ILE A 180 6.89 -5.11 -22.10
C ILE A 180 7.68 -5.22 -23.41
N THR A 181 6.96 -5.36 -24.52
CA THR A 181 7.52 -5.33 -25.87
C THR A 181 7.57 -3.90 -26.40
N SER A 182 8.38 -3.67 -27.43
CA SER A 182 8.41 -2.39 -28.16
C SER A 182 7.03 -2.02 -28.72
N ALA A 183 6.19 -3.01 -29.05
CA ALA A 183 4.82 -2.77 -29.50
C ALA A 183 3.95 -2.09 -28.42
N HIS A 184 4.06 -2.52 -27.16
CA HIS A 184 3.31 -1.87 -26.06
C HIS A 184 3.76 -0.42 -25.83
N PHE A 185 5.06 -0.16 -25.95
CA PHE A 185 5.58 1.19 -25.89
C PHE A 185 5.05 2.06 -27.04
N SER A 186 5.07 1.53 -28.27
CA SER A 186 4.52 2.22 -29.44
C SER A 186 3.03 2.53 -29.27
N VAL A 187 2.22 1.57 -28.83
CA VAL A 187 0.77 1.78 -28.59
C VAL A 187 0.55 2.85 -27.53
N SER A 188 1.30 2.81 -26.43
CA SER A 188 1.19 3.80 -25.35
C SER A 188 1.59 5.20 -25.83
N LEU A 189 2.68 5.29 -26.60
CA LEU A 189 3.14 6.55 -27.19
C LEU A 189 2.10 7.11 -28.17
N THR A 190 1.56 6.27 -29.06
CA THR A 190 0.50 6.66 -30.00
C THR A 190 -0.76 7.13 -29.26
N LEU A 191 -1.17 6.43 -28.20
CA LEU A 191 -2.32 6.83 -27.38
C LEU A 191 -2.08 8.19 -26.73
N ILE A 192 -0.91 8.39 -26.10
CA ILE A 192 -0.54 9.66 -25.47
C ILE A 192 -0.50 10.80 -26.49
N SER A 193 0.14 10.59 -27.65
CA SER A 193 0.19 11.58 -28.73
C SER A 193 -1.19 11.92 -29.28
N THR A 194 -2.06 10.92 -29.42
CA THR A 194 -3.43 11.12 -29.92
C THR A 194 -4.28 11.90 -28.91
N LEU A 195 -4.26 11.49 -27.64
CA LEU A 195 -4.91 12.23 -26.55
C LEU A 195 -4.37 13.66 -26.47
N PHE A 196 -3.07 13.83 -26.71
CA PHE A 196 -2.44 15.13 -26.69
C PHE A 196 -2.97 16.07 -27.76
N ILE A 197 -3.08 15.60 -29.00
CA ILE A 197 -3.61 16.43 -30.09
C ILE A 197 -5.09 16.74 -29.86
N ILE A 198 -5.87 15.73 -29.45
CA ILE A 198 -7.31 15.89 -29.25
C ILE A 198 -7.62 16.87 -28.11
N SER A 199 -6.87 16.87 -27.01
CA SER A 199 -7.21 17.70 -25.87
C SER A 199 -7.03 19.19 -26.10
N GLY A 200 -6.04 19.64 -26.86
CA GLY A 200 -5.90 21.06 -27.18
C GLY A 200 -7.09 21.55 -27.99
N PHE A 201 -7.46 20.80 -29.03
CA PHE A 201 -8.66 21.10 -29.82
C PHE A 201 -9.94 21.09 -28.98
N VAL A 202 -10.18 20.03 -28.21
CA VAL A 202 -11.38 19.89 -27.37
C VAL A 202 -11.43 20.98 -26.31
N TYR A 203 -10.29 21.30 -25.67
CA TYR A 203 -10.17 22.38 -24.70
C TYR A 203 -10.55 23.72 -25.31
N THR A 204 -9.87 24.13 -26.38
CA THR A 204 -10.08 25.44 -27.01
C THR A 204 -11.51 25.55 -27.53
N LYS A 205 -12.01 24.52 -28.23
CA LYS A 205 -13.38 24.50 -28.75
C LYS A 205 -14.42 24.61 -27.64
N SER A 206 -14.26 23.84 -26.56
CA SER A 206 -15.23 23.84 -25.47
C SER A 206 -15.18 25.13 -24.66
N PHE A 207 -13.99 25.68 -24.38
CA PHE A 207 -13.81 26.93 -23.66
C PHE A 207 -14.48 28.10 -24.39
N PHE A 208 -14.19 28.27 -25.69
CA PHE A 208 -14.74 29.37 -26.49
C PHE A 208 -16.21 29.20 -26.88
N TYR A 209 -16.72 27.97 -26.86
CA TYR A 209 -18.15 27.71 -27.05
C TYR A 209 -19.00 28.47 -26.01
N TRP A 210 -18.54 28.57 -24.77
CA TRP A 210 -19.22 29.34 -23.71
C TRP A 210 -19.28 30.84 -23.97
N PHE A 211 -18.39 31.36 -24.82
CA PHE A 211 -18.34 32.77 -25.21
C PHE A 211 -18.89 33.02 -26.62
N GLY A 212 -19.52 32.01 -27.25
CA GLY A 212 -20.11 32.13 -28.58
C GLY A 212 -19.08 32.29 -29.72
N ILE A 213 -17.80 31.97 -29.47
CA ILE A 213 -16.73 32.12 -30.47
C ILE A 213 -16.55 30.82 -31.26
N ASN A 214 -16.64 30.92 -32.59
CA ASN A 214 -16.25 29.84 -33.48
C ASN A 214 -14.72 29.77 -33.64
N VAL A 215 -14.12 28.81 -32.93
CA VAL A 215 -12.66 28.62 -32.89
C VAL A 215 -12.04 28.33 -34.26
N GLY A 216 -12.81 27.73 -35.18
CA GLY A 216 -12.34 27.41 -36.53
C GLY A 216 -11.93 28.64 -37.35
N ASP A 217 -12.46 29.82 -37.01
CA ASP A 217 -12.19 31.06 -37.75
C ASP A 217 -10.89 31.74 -37.27
N PHE A 218 -10.39 31.38 -36.08
CA PHE A 218 -9.31 32.12 -35.42
C PHE A 218 -8.09 31.28 -35.03
N TYR A 219 -8.22 29.96 -34.93
CA TYR A 219 -7.14 29.08 -34.47
C TYR A 219 -6.58 28.20 -35.59
N SER A 220 -5.26 28.16 -35.68
CA SER A 220 -4.53 27.23 -36.54
C SER A 220 -4.21 25.92 -35.81
N VAL A 221 -3.73 24.92 -36.57
CA VAL A 221 -3.23 23.65 -36.00
C VAL A 221 -2.11 23.88 -34.98
N GLN A 222 -1.24 24.86 -35.24
CA GLN A 222 -0.14 25.21 -34.33
C GLN A 222 -0.65 25.73 -32.99
N ASP A 223 -1.74 26.50 -33.00
CA ASP A 223 -2.35 27.03 -31.78
C ASP A 223 -2.98 25.92 -30.93
N TYR A 224 -3.60 24.93 -31.55
CA TYR A 224 -4.11 23.76 -30.82
C TYR A 224 -2.99 22.96 -30.18
N LEU A 225 -1.87 22.75 -30.90
CA LEU A 225 -0.70 22.05 -30.35
C LEU A 225 -0.08 22.80 -29.16
N ALA A 226 -0.01 24.14 -29.23
CA ALA A 226 0.47 24.94 -28.10
C ALA A 226 -0.48 24.82 -26.90
N SER A 227 -1.80 24.95 -27.12
CA SER A 227 -2.81 24.80 -26.07
C SER A 227 -2.80 23.41 -25.43
N SER A 228 -2.44 22.36 -26.19
CA SER A 228 -2.29 21.01 -25.67
C SER A 228 -1.22 20.93 -24.58
N ILE A 229 -0.05 21.54 -24.78
CA ILE A 229 1.10 21.45 -23.85
C ILE A 229 0.71 21.89 -22.43
N ASP A 230 0.04 23.03 -22.32
CA ASP A 230 -0.31 23.63 -21.03
C ASP A 230 -1.38 22.82 -20.27
N VAL A 231 -2.35 22.27 -21.00
CA VAL A 231 -3.46 21.52 -20.41
C VAL A 231 -3.04 20.09 -20.04
N ILE A 232 -2.18 19.48 -20.85
CA ILE A 232 -1.83 18.06 -20.69
C ILE A 232 -0.72 17.87 -19.68
N SER A 233 0.25 18.78 -19.56
CA SER A 233 1.39 18.57 -18.65
C SER A 233 0.92 18.28 -17.21
N SER A 234 -0.02 19.07 -16.69
CA SER A 234 -0.63 18.85 -15.37
C SER A 234 -1.56 17.63 -15.31
N THR A 235 -2.37 17.42 -16.35
CA THR A 235 -3.33 16.30 -16.44
C THR A 235 -2.62 14.95 -16.56
N ALA A 236 -1.58 14.86 -17.40
CA ALA A 236 -0.78 13.68 -17.65
C ALA A 236 0.08 13.33 -16.44
N LEU A 237 0.67 14.32 -15.75
CA LEU A 237 1.39 14.08 -14.51
C LEU A 237 0.47 13.49 -13.44
N SER A 238 -0.73 14.07 -13.28
CA SER A 238 -1.74 13.57 -12.33
C SER A 238 -2.22 12.16 -12.68
N ALA A 239 -2.49 11.89 -13.96
CA ALA A 239 -2.87 10.56 -14.44
C ALA A 239 -1.76 9.52 -14.23
N PHE A 240 -0.50 9.90 -14.48
CA PHE A 240 0.66 9.05 -14.25
C PHE A 240 0.84 8.71 -12.76
N MET A 241 0.74 9.70 -11.88
CA MET A 241 0.80 9.50 -10.43
C MET A 241 -0.37 8.65 -9.91
N GLY A 242 -1.58 8.84 -10.45
CA GLY A 242 -2.75 8.02 -10.16
C GLY A 242 -2.56 6.57 -10.59
N LEU A 243 -2.01 6.35 -11.78
CA LEU A 243 -1.72 5.02 -12.32
C LEU A 243 -0.66 4.29 -11.47
N LEU A 244 0.42 4.98 -11.08
CA LEU A 244 1.42 4.43 -10.16
C LEU A 244 0.81 4.03 -8.81
N SER A 245 -0.06 4.88 -8.26
CA SER A 245 -0.76 4.61 -7.00
C SER A 245 -1.69 3.41 -7.10
N LEU A 246 -2.39 3.27 -8.24
CA LEU A 246 -3.25 2.12 -8.53
C LEU A 246 -2.44 0.83 -8.64
N PHE A 247 -1.33 0.83 -9.38
CA PHE A 247 -0.46 -0.34 -9.50
C PHE A 247 0.16 -0.74 -8.16
N TYR A 248 0.59 0.25 -7.37
CA TYR A 248 1.10 0.01 -6.02
C TYR A 248 0.01 -0.59 -5.11
N GLY A 249 -1.20 -0.03 -5.15
CA GLY A 249 -2.35 -0.53 -4.40
C GLY A 249 -2.74 -1.96 -4.79
N LEU A 250 -2.80 -2.25 -6.09
CA LEU A 250 -3.13 -3.58 -6.61
C LEU A 250 -2.04 -4.61 -6.26
N SER A 251 -0.76 -4.23 -6.37
CA SER A 251 0.34 -5.10 -5.96
C SER A 251 0.33 -5.38 -4.46
N ARG A 252 -0.07 -4.41 -3.63
CA ARG A 252 -0.21 -4.59 -2.19
C ARG A 252 -1.40 -5.48 -1.85
N ALA A 253 -2.57 -5.21 -2.44
CA ALA A 253 -3.78 -6.01 -2.23
C ALA A 253 -3.56 -7.47 -2.60
N LEU A 254 -2.89 -7.74 -3.72
CA LEU A 254 -2.56 -9.10 -4.12
C LEU A 254 -1.55 -9.77 -3.17
N ASN A 255 -0.57 -9.01 -2.68
CA ASN A 255 0.37 -9.53 -1.68
C ASN A 255 -0.34 -9.86 -0.36
N ASP A 256 -1.30 -9.03 0.06
CA ASP A 256 -2.10 -9.25 1.25
C ASP A 256 -3.03 -10.47 1.07
N GLU A 257 -3.68 -10.62 -0.08
CA GLU A 257 -4.54 -11.78 -0.40
C GLU A 257 -3.73 -13.09 -0.42
N LEU A 258 -2.57 -13.10 -1.09
CA LEU A 258 -1.68 -14.25 -1.09
C LEU A 258 -1.21 -14.60 0.32
N HIS A 259 -0.81 -13.59 1.09
CA HIS A 259 -0.39 -13.78 2.46
C HIS A 259 -1.53 -14.36 3.33
N ASP A 260 -2.75 -13.82 3.23
CA ASP A 260 -3.89 -14.29 3.98
C ASP A 260 -4.29 -15.73 3.57
N GLY A 261 -4.22 -16.05 2.27
CA GLY A 261 -4.40 -17.42 1.76
C GLY A 261 -3.36 -18.41 2.28
N GLN A 262 -2.10 -17.98 2.43
CA GLN A 262 -1.03 -18.83 2.97
C GLN A 262 -1.20 -19.19 4.45
N PHE A 263 -1.94 -18.37 5.22
CA PHE A 263 -2.21 -18.59 6.64
C PHE A 263 -3.64 -19.06 6.93
N ASP A 264 -4.40 -19.47 5.89
CA ASP A 264 -5.82 -19.84 5.98
C ASP A 264 -6.67 -18.83 6.77
N ILE A 265 -6.38 -17.54 6.57
CA ILE A 265 -7.12 -16.45 7.22
C ILE A 265 -8.44 -16.27 6.45
N GLN A 266 -9.48 -16.98 6.90
CA GLN A 266 -10.81 -16.92 6.30
C GLN A 266 -11.57 -15.61 6.59
N GLU A 267 -11.10 -14.80 7.55
CA GLU A 267 -11.70 -13.51 7.83
C GLU A 267 -11.42 -12.52 6.69
N LYS A 268 -12.37 -12.45 5.77
CA LYS A 268 -12.40 -11.40 4.76
C LYS A 268 -12.45 -10.05 5.45
N ARG A 269 -11.31 -9.35 5.52
CA ARG A 269 -11.24 -8.01 6.11
C ARG A 269 -12.29 -7.15 5.41
N ARG A 270 -13.29 -6.70 6.17
CA ARG A 270 -14.31 -5.81 5.64
C ARG A 270 -13.62 -4.51 5.24
N ASP A 271 -13.45 -4.31 3.95
CA ASP A 271 -12.85 -3.10 3.41
C ASP A 271 -13.89 -1.97 3.44
N TYR A 272 -13.83 -1.17 4.51
CA TYR A 272 -14.66 0.02 4.66
C TYR A 272 -14.04 1.26 4.01
N VAL A 273 -12.82 1.18 3.47
CA VAL A 273 -12.10 2.36 2.96
C VAL A 273 -12.82 2.92 1.74
N LEU A 274 -13.16 2.09 0.75
CA LEU A 274 -13.87 2.55 -0.45
C LEU A 274 -15.29 3.08 -0.13
N PRO A 275 -16.15 2.37 0.64
CA PRO A 275 -17.42 2.93 1.08
C PRO A 275 -17.27 4.24 1.85
N PHE A 276 -16.26 4.37 2.71
CA PHE A 276 -15.99 5.59 3.46
C PHE A 276 -15.59 6.75 2.55
N ILE A 277 -14.68 6.53 1.60
CA ILE A 277 -14.30 7.54 0.58
C ILE A 277 -15.52 7.97 -0.22
N LEU A 278 -16.40 7.04 -0.60
CA LEU A 278 -17.61 7.34 -1.35
C LEU A 278 -18.61 8.18 -0.55
N ILE A 279 -18.89 7.78 0.70
CA ILE A 279 -19.81 8.51 1.57
C ILE A 279 -19.28 9.91 1.84
N THR A 280 -18.00 10.04 2.21
CA THR A 280 -17.38 11.35 2.49
C THR A 280 -17.32 12.24 1.24
N SER A 281 -17.01 11.67 0.07
CA SER A 281 -17.02 12.42 -1.20
C SER A 281 -18.42 12.90 -1.57
N SER A 282 -19.44 12.04 -1.38
CA SER A 282 -20.84 12.38 -1.67
C SER A 282 -21.36 13.46 -0.73
N LEU A 283 -21.09 13.33 0.58
CA LEU A 283 -21.47 14.33 1.58
C LEU A 283 -20.74 15.65 1.37
N GLY A 284 -19.43 15.61 1.07
CA GLY A 284 -18.66 16.80 0.77
C GLY A 284 -19.15 17.51 -0.50
N LEU A 285 -19.52 16.76 -1.53
CA LEU A 285 -20.08 17.30 -2.77
C LEU A 285 -21.43 17.98 -2.48
N ALA A 286 -22.33 17.30 -1.76
CA ALA A 286 -23.63 17.86 -1.37
C ALA A 286 -23.48 19.12 -0.51
N SER A 287 -22.57 19.09 0.47
CA SER A 287 -22.24 20.23 1.33
C SER A 287 -21.71 21.42 0.53
N SER A 288 -20.75 21.18 -0.37
CA SER A 288 -20.20 22.25 -1.20
C SER A 288 -21.25 22.88 -2.10
N VAL A 289 -22.09 22.08 -2.76
CA VAL A 289 -23.18 22.58 -3.59
C VAL A 289 -24.18 23.39 -2.75
N TYR A 290 -24.51 22.92 -1.55
CA TYR A 290 -25.44 23.61 -0.65
C TYR A 290 -24.91 24.97 -0.15
N PHE A 291 -23.66 25.01 0.32
CA PHE A 291 -23.11 26.23 0.95
C PHE A 291 -22.49 27.22 -0.03
N THR A 292 -21.91 26.74 -1.13
CA THR A 292 -21.15 27.59 -2.06
C THR A 292 -21.77 27.66 -3.46
N GLY A 293 -22.74 26.79 -3.77
CA GLY A 293 -23.23 26.59 -5.14
C GLY A 293 -22.21 25.93 -6.08
N ARG A 294 -20.99 25.66 -5.61
CA ARG A 294 -19.89 25.14 -6.43
C ARG A 294 -19.82 23.62 -6.35
N TRP A 295 -19.43 23.04 -7.49
CA TRP A 295 -19.18 21.61 -7.64
C TRP A 295 -17.68 21.34 -7.62
N PRO A 296 -17.10 20.96 -6.47
CA PRO A 296 -15.68 20.69 -6.35
C PRO A 296 -15.33 19.43 -7.14
N SER A 297 -14.61 19.65 -8.24
CA SER A 297 -14.15 18.63 -9.19
C SER A 297 -13.52 17.41 -8.49
N ILE A 298 -12.74 17.63 -7.42
CA ILE A 298 -12.04 16.57 -6.68
C ILE A 298 -12.98 15.54 -6.04
N LEU A 299 -14.19 15.94 -5.61
CA LEU A 299 -15.13 15.04 -4.94
C LEU A 299 -15.94 14.18 -5.93
N VAL A 300 -15.91 14.53 -7.21
CA VAL A 300 -16.59 13.78 -8.27
C VAL A 300 -15.77 12.55 -8.69
N PHE A 301 -14.43 12.62 -8.61
CA PHE A 301 -13.53 11.53 -9.04
C PHE A 301 -13.85 10.18 -8.38
N PRO A 302 -14.01 10.06 -7.04
CA PRO A 302 -14.26 8.75 -6.42
C PRO A 302 -15.61 8.15 -6.78
N ILE A 303 -16.62 9.00 -7.00
CA ILE A 303 -17.97 8.60 -7.40
C ILE A 303 -17.91 8.00 -8.81
N VAL A 304 -17.32 8.72 -9.75
CA VAL A 304 -17.22 8.24 -11.14
C VAL A 304 -16.29 7.03 -11.24
N PHE A 305 -15.18 7.01 -10.50
CA PHE A 305 -14.31 5.83 -10.42
C PHE A 305 -15.10 4.58 -10.03
N THR A 306 -15.89 4.67 -8.97
CA THR A 306 -16.69 3.54 -8.48
C THR A 306 -17.73 3.12 -9.50
N LEU A 307 -18.41 4.07 -10.14
CA LEU A 307 -19.37 3.78 -11.19
C LEU A 307 -18.71 3.09 -12.40
N LEU A 308 -17.53 3.56 -12.81
CA LEU A 308 -16.75 2.94 -13.88
C LEU A 308 -16.30 1.53 -13.52
N MET A 309 -15.82 1.31 -12.29
CA MET A 309 -15.42 -0.02 -11.82
C MET A 309 -16.63 -0.97 -11.74
N TYR A 310 -17.76 -0.49 -11.22
CA TYR A 310 -19.00 -1.26 -11.15
C TYR A 310 -19.53 -1.64 -12.52
N THR A 311 -19.57 -0.70 -13.46
CA THR A 311 -19.99 -0.95 -14.85
C THR A 311 -19.01 -1.87 -15.55
N TYR A 312 -17.69 -1.65 -15.40
CA TYR A 312 -16.65 -2.52 -15.93
C TYR A 312 -16.90 -3.98 -15.54
N PHE A 313 -17.07 -4.31 -14.26
CA PHE A 313 -17.27 -5.72 -13.87
C PHE A 313 -18.61 -6.33 -14.32
N LYS A 314 -19.61 -5.52 -14.66
CA LYS A 314 -20.94 -6.00 -15.08
C LYS A 314 -21.09 -6.22 -16.58
N ILE A 315 -20.27 -5.60 -17.43
CA ILE A 315 -20.46 -5.69 -18.88
C ILE A 315 -20.03 -7.09 -19.38
N PRO A 316 -20.90 -7.84 -20.08
CA PRO A 316 -20.58 -9.21 -20.51
C PRO A 316 -19.53 -9.26 -21.63
N ILE A 317 -19.24 -8.14 -22.29
CA ILE A 317 -18.26 -8.05 -23.40
C ILE A 317 -16.87 -8.52 -22.97
N TRP A 318 -16.53 -8.38 -21.69
CA TRP A 318 -15.24 -8.81 -21.16
C TRP A 318 -15.04 -10.32 -21.26
N LYS A 319 -16.08 -11.13 -21.50
CA LYS A 319 -15.91 -12.55 -21.79
C LYS A 319 -15.16 -12.82 -23.11
N PHE A 320 -15.20 -11.86 -24.04
CA PHE A 320 -14.62 -11.99 -25.38
C PHE A 320 -13.29 -11.23 -25.56
N VAL A 321 -12.81 -10.56 -24.51
CA VAL A 321 -11.55 -9.82 -24.53
C VAL A 321 -10.48 -10.65 -23.82
N GLU A 322 -9.40 -10.98 -24.53
CA GLU A 322 -8.29 -11.78 -23.99
C GLU A 322 -7.54 -11.03 -22.87
N ASN A 323 -7.23 -9.74 -23.09
CA ASN A 323 -6.53 -8.90 -22.11
C ASN A 323 -7.45 -7.83 -21.49
N LYS A 324 -8.43 -8.29 -20.71
CA LYS A 324 -9.45 -7.44 -20.07
C LYS A 324 -8.83 -6.32 -19.25
N ALA A 325 -7.79 -6.64 -18.47
CA ALA A 325 -7.13 -5.69 -17.58
C ALA A 325 -6.43 -4.54 -18.34
N ALA A 326 -5.71 -4.84 -19.43
CA ALA A 326 -5.05 -3.81 -20.22
C ALA A 326 -6.08 -2.88 -20.89
N VAL A 327 -7.14 -3.46 -21.48
CA VAL A 327 -8.20 -2.69 -22.12
C VAL A 327 -8.96 -1.85 -21.09
N GLY A 328 -9.32 -2.44 -19.94
CA GLY A 328 -9.96 -1.75 -18.84
C GLY A 328 -9.14 -0.58 -18.30
N THR A 329 -7.83 -0.77 -18.14
CA THR A 329 -6.90 0.30 -17.72
C THR A 329 -6.85 1.42 -18.74
N ALA A 330 -6.76 1.11 -20.03
CA ALA A 330 -6.77 2.12 -21.10
C ALA A 330 -8.09 2.92 -21.11
N CYS A 331 -9.25 2.23 -21.02
CA CYS A 331 -10.56 2.90 -20.92
C CYS A 331 -10.64 3.81 -19.70
N LEU A 332 -10.12 3.37 -18.55
CA LEU A 332 -10.10 4.13 -17.31
C LEU A 332 -9.23 5.38 -17.46
N VAL A 333 -8.03 5.26 -18.02
CA VAL A 333 -7.15 6.41 -18.30
C VAL A 333 -7.83 7.42 -19.22
N ILE A 334 -8.47 6.96 -20.29
CA ILE A 334 -9.21 7.83 -21.23
C ILE A 334 -10.36 8.55 -20.51
N ALA A 335 -11.15 7.84 -19.71
CA ALA A 335 -12.28 8.42 -18.98
C ALA A 335 -11.82 9.50 -17.99
N PHE A 336 -10.76 9.23 -17.22
CA PHE A 336 -10.20 10.22 -16.29
C PHE A 336 -9.56 11.41 -16.99
N PHE A 337 -8.90 11.18 -18.13
CA PHE A 337 -8.33 12.25 -18.93
C PHE A 337 -9.41 13.24 -19.39
N PHE A 338 -10.50 12.75 -19.98
CA PHE A 338 -11.60 13.61 -20.44
C PHE A 338 -12.35 14.27 -19.29
N MET A 339 -12.50 13.59 -18.15
CA MET A 339 -13.10 14.19 -16.96
C MET A 339 -12.25 15.34 -16.42
N HIS A 340 -10.94 15.14 -16.27
CA HIS A 340 -10.02 16.19 -15.82
C HIS A 340 -9.99 17.36 -16.80
N LEU A 341 -9.99 17.08 -18.11
CA LEU A 341 -10.11 18.09 -19.16
C LEU A 341 -11.39 18.92 -19.00
N GLY A 342 -12.53 18.24 -18.82
CA GLY A 342 -13.82 18.89 -18.59
C GLY A 342 -13.83 19.79 -17.36
N PHE A 343 -13.27 19.33 -16.24
CA PHE A 343 -13.13 20.14 -15.03
C PHE A 343 -12.22 21.34 -15.25
N ARG A 344 -11.10 21.17 -15.95
CA ARG A 344 -10.20 22.30 -16.25
C ARG A 344 -10.88 23.36 -17.12
N ILE A 345 -11.64 22.95 -18.13
CA ILE A 345 -12.44 23.86 -18.96
C ILE A 345 -13.44 24.59 -18.09
N LYS A 346 -14.21 23.85 -17.28
CA LYS A 346 -15.24 24.39 -16.41
C LYS A 346 -14.65 25.42 -15.43
N ASP A 347 -13.58 25.08 -14.71
CA ASP A 347 -12.93 25.96 -13.74
C ASP A 347 -12.45 27.25 -14.42
N ASN A 348 -11.88 27.16 -15.63
CA ASN A 348 -11.43 28.34 -16.38
C ASN A 348 -12.60 29.19 -16.88
N VAL A 349 -13.72 28.58 -17.29
CA VAL A 349 -14.93 29.31 -17.68
C VAL A 349 -15.56 30.01 -16.47
N GLU A 350 -15.72 29.30 -15.35
CA GLU A 350 -16.24 29.87 -14.10
C GLU A 350 -15.38 31.06 -13.65
N ASN A 351 -14.05 30.94 -13.67
CA ASN A 351 -13.15 32.04 -13.31
C ASN A 351 -13.37 33.31 -14.15
N VAL A 352 -13.69 33.17 -15.44
CA VAL A 352 -13.94 34.31 -16.34
C VAL A 352 -15.35 34.87 -16.16
N LEU A 353 -16.32 34.01 -15.86
CA LEU A 353 -17.71 34.43 -15.63
C LEU A 353 -17.93 35.07 -14.26
N LEU A 354 -17.04 34.87 -13.28
CA LEU A 354 -17.09 35.57 -12.00
C LEU A 354 -16.88 37.08 -12.18
N ASP A 355 -17.48 37.87 -11.29
CA ASP A 355 -17.42 39.34 -11.33
C ASP A 355 -16.02 39.89 -10.99
N GLU A 356 -15.20 39.09 -10.33
CA GLU A 356 -13.83 39.43 -9.90
C GLU A 356 -12.77 38.79 -10.82
N TYR A 357 -13.00 38.72 -12.13
CA TYR A 357 -12.01 38.17 -13.06
C TYR A 357 -10.72 39.01 -13.04
N GLU A 358 -9.64 38.42 -12.51
CA GLU A 358 -8.30 39.00 -12.52
C GLU A 358 -7.47 38.42 -13.68
N PRO A 359 -7.18 39.20 -14.74
CA PRO A 359 -6.40 38.71 -15.86
C PRO A 359 -4.93 38.55 -15.45
N ILE A 360 -4.28 37.49 -15.93
CA ILE A 360 -2.84 37.22 -15.68
C ILE A 360 -1.94 38.29 -16.31
N TYR A 361 -2.42 38.89 -17.41
CA TYR A 361 -1.70 39.92 -18.14
C TYR A 361 -2.54 41.19 -18.28
N SER A 362 -1.91 42.35 -18.16
CA SER A 362 -2.42 43.61 -18.68
C SER A 362 -1.78 43.89 -20.04
N ILE A 363 -2.57 44.46 -20.95
CA ILE A 363 -2.14 44.77 -22.31
C ILE A 363 -2.24 46.26 -22.61
N LYS A 364 -1.35 46.77 -23.47
CA LYS A 364 -1.48 48.10 -24.06
C LYS A 364 -1.88 47.96 -25.52
N LEU A 365 -2.94 48.66 -25.91
CA LEU A 365 -3.44 48.65 -27.28
C LEU A 365 -2.90 49.84 -28.09
N GLN A 366 -2.79 49.68 -29.40
CA GLN A 366 -2.54 50.78 -30.33
C GLN A 366 -3.71 51.77 -30.30
N SER A 367 -3.45 53.04 -30.67
CA SER A 367 -4.45 54.13 -30.65
C SER A 367 -5.74 53.79 -31.41
N LYS A 368 -5.64 53.08 -32.53
CA LYS A 368 -6.79 52.61 -33.34
C LYS A 368 -7.76 51.71 -32.56
N TYR A 369 -7.29 50.98 -31.55
CA TYR A 369 -8.07 50.02 -30.77
C TYR A 369 -8.35 50.51 -29.34
N LYS A 370 -8.14 51.81 -29.06
CA LYS A 370 -8.29 52.39 -27.72
C LYS A 370 -9.70 52.22 -27.12
N GLN A 371 -10.74 52.04 -27.95
CA GLN A 371 -12.10 51.78 -27.47
C GLN A 371 -12.23 50.49 -26.65
N TYR A 372 -11.32 49.53 -26.83
CA TYR A 372 -11.30 48.26 -26.10
C TYR A 372 -10.34 48.27 -24.90
N SER A 373 -9.76 49.42 -24.53
CA SER A 373 -8.74 49.47 -23.47
C SER A 373 -9.27 49.17 -22.07
N GLN A 374 -10.60 49.19 -21.88
CA GLN A 374 -11.27 48.85 -20.62
C GLN A 374 -11.56 47.35 -20.50
N MET A 375 -11.36 46.57 -21.58
CA MET A 375 -11.58 45.13 -21.56
C MET A 375 -10.36 44.40 -20.98
N SER A 376 -10.62 43.29 -20.29
CA SER A 376 -9.59 42.47 -19.68
C SER A 376 -9.02 41.47 -20.68
N TYR A 377 -7.72 41.20 -20.59
CA TYR A 377 -7.09 40.16 -21.40
C TYR A 377 -7.62 38.78 -20.98
N LEU A 378 -8.15 38.02 -21.94
CA LEU A 378 -8.60 36.66 -21.70
C LEU A 378 -7.52 35.64 -22.08
N THR A 379 -7.08 35.68 -23.34
CA THR A 379 -6.04 34.80 -23.89
C THR A 379 -5.54 35.35 -25.24
N SER A 380 -4.53 34.71 -25.82
CA SER A 380 -4.06 35.00 -27.17
C SER A 380 -3.58 33.73 -27.86
N ASN A 381 -3.59 33.75 -29.19
CA ASN A 381 -3.00 32.70 -30.00
C ASN A 381 -1.92 33.31 -30.92
N SER A 382 -1.49 32.61 -31.96
CA SER A 382 -0.49 33.11 -32.92
C SER A 382 -0.88 34.43 -33.60
N ASN A 383 -2.17 34.61 -33.93
CA ASN A 383 -2.64 35.69 -34.81
C ASN A 383 -3.60 36.69 -34.14
N PHE A 384 -4.21 36.30 -33.01
CA PHE A 384 -5.29 37.05 -32.37
C PHE A 384 -5.09 37.17 -30.86
N VAL A 385 -5.75 38.18 -30.29
CA VAL A 385 -5.88 38.43 -28.86
C VAL A 385 -7.37 38.49 -28.55
N PHE A 386 -7.77 37.80 -27.49
CA PHE A 386 -9.14 37.70 -27.02
C PHE A 386 -9.26 38.56 -25.77
N LEU A 387 -10.18 39.52 -25.80
CA LEU A 387 -10.48 40.42 -24.69
C LEU A 387 -11.89 40.13 -24.19
N VAL A 388 -12.09 40.15 -22.88
CA VAL A 388 -13.41 39.97 -22.28
C VAL A 388 -13.85 41.27 -21.63
N ASP A 389 -15.08 41.67 -21.91
CA ASP A 389 -15.76 42.70 -21.13
C ASP A 389 -16.19 42.08 -19.79
N THR A 390 -15.67 42.58 -18.68
CA THR A 390 -15.96 42.01 -17.36
C THR A 390 -17.40 42.21 -16.92
N GLN A 391 -18.13 43.15 -17.53
CA GLN A 391 -19.53 43.44 -17.22
C GLN A 391 -20.48 42.63 -18.11
N THR A 392 -20.29 42.68 -19.43
CA THR A 392 -21.20 41.99 -20.37
C THR A 392 -20.83 40.52 -20.59
N LYS A 393 -19.60 40.12 -20.20
CA LYS A 393 -18.98 38.82 -20.48
C LYS A 393 -18.83 38.52 -21.98
N GLU A 394 -18.99 39.53 -22.83
CA GLU A 394 -18.74 39.41 -24.27
C GLU A 394 -17.24 39.37 -24.55
N VAL A 395 -16.84 38.54 -25.51
CA VAL A 395 -15.45 38.41 -25.91
C VAL A 395 -15.24 39.05 -27.28
N VAL A 396 -14.30 39.98 -27.35
CA VAL A 396 -13.86 40.65 -28.57
C VAL A 396 -12.53 40.08 -29.05
N VAL A 397 -12.45 39.77 -30.33
CA VAL A 397 -11.24 39.24 -30.97
C VAL A 397 -10.56 40.36 -31.75
N LEU A 398 -9.29 40.62 -31.44
CA LEU A 398 -8.47 41.61 -32.14
C LEU A 398 -7.24 40.96 -32.80
N PRO A 399 -6.74 41.48 -33.93
CA PRO A 399 -5.46 41.05 -34.49
C PRO A 399 -4.33 41.23 -33.47
N LYS A 400 -3.38 40.29 -33.38
CA LYS A 400 -2.32 40.34 -32.36
C LYS A 400 -1.42 41.57 -32.47
N ASN A 401 -1.26 42.11 -33.68
CA ASN A 401 -0.53 43.37 -33.91
C ASN A 401 -1.23 44.61 -33.32
N SER A 402 -2.46 44.49 -32.80
CA SER A 402 -3.16 45.55 -32.06
C SER A 402 -2.53 45.83 -30.69
N VAL A 403 -1.77 44.88 -30.14
CA VAL A 403 -1.13 44.99 -28.82
C VAL A 403 0.31 45.50 -28.97
N THR A 404 0.66 46.54 -28.20
CA THR A 404 2.00 47.13 -28.17
C THR A 404 2.89 46.55 -27.07
N SER A 405 2.31 46.06 -25.96
CA SER A 405 3.04 45.40 -24.89
C SER A 405 2.14 44.53 -24.00
N TYR A 406 2.70 43.47 -23.43
CA TYR A 406 2.10 42.66 -22.36
C TYR A 406 2.85 42.92 -21.06
N LYS A 407 2.13 43.02 -19.94
CA LYS A 407 2.71 43.12 -18.59
C LYS A 407 2.04 42.07 -17.71
N ILE A 408 2.83 41.32 -16.94
CA ILE A 408 2.30 40.35 -15.97
C ILE A 408 1.66 41.14 -14.81
N ASN A 409 0.44 40.77 -14.44
CA ASN A 409 -0.19 41.26 -13.24
C ASN A 409 0.25 40.37 -12.07
N GLY A 410 0.83 40.98 -11.05
CA GLY A 410 1.37 40.30 -9.87
C GLY A 410 1.29 41.18 -8.64
#